data_AF-A0A9D8SII7-F1
#
_entry.id   AF-A0A9D8SII7-F1
#
_cell.length_a   1.000
_cell.length_b   1.000
_cell.length_c   1.000
_cell.angle_alpha   90.00
_cell.angle_beta   90.00
_cell.angle_gamma   90.00
#
_symmetry.space_group_name_H-M   'P 1'
#
loop_
_entity.id
_entity.type
_entity.pdbx_description
1 polymer ?
#
loop_
_entity_poly.entity_id
_entity_poly.type
_entity_poly.pdbx_seq_one_letter_code
_entity_poly.pdbx_strand_id
1 'polypeptide(L)'
;FIARKKEIENTAKVIEDRFRFLVNENIVEAYVGLADLIYVLAIRKKYNELITQNNGFVYYQVGDVIKEAFRQNKHVEAANEVFKERIGLYEQAAAKNSIEALLFLGTYYRDRKDYVKARGYYEQAANLNSAEAAFEIAMMLDKDFYLIASSGFGHLELTEEEKQVVAEAVSWLLKAARLGHKLAMYVVVHCYRFGVAVEKDEKLAEWWSQIEEICNSALDEYKRTI
;
A
#
# COMPACT_ATOMS: atom_id res chain seq x y z
N PHE A 1 10.85 -15.09 30.76
CA PHE A 1 9.65 -14.43 30.22
C PHE A 1 8.97 -13.53 31.25
N ILE A 2 8.46 -14.05 32.37
CA ILE A 2 7.85 -13.23 33.44
C ILE A 2 8.90 -12.37 34.18
N ALA A 3 10.08 -12.94 34.47
CA ALA A 3 11.13 -12.25 35.21
C ALA A 3 11.62 -10.97 34.52
N ARG A 4 11.91 -11.04 33.22
CA ARG A 4 12.47 -9.92 32.43
C ARG A 4 11.45 -8.81 32.14
N LYS A 5 10.17 -9.16 31.97
CA LYS A 5 9.06 -8.20 31.87
C LYS A 5 8.87 -7.45 33.19
N LYS A 6 8.87 -8.18 34.30
CA LYS A 6 8.76 -7.62 35.65
C LYS A 6 9.97 -6.75 36.01
N GLU A 7 11.15 -7.11 35.51
CA GLU A 7 12.37 -6.29 35.63
C GLU A 7 12.23 -4.95 34.91
N ILE A 8 11.75 -4.94 33.67
CA ILE A 8 11.53 -3.70 32.89
C ILE A 8 10.44 -2.84 33.52
N GLU A 9 9.32 -3.44 33.92
CA GLU A 9 8.22 -2.74 34.59
C GLU A 9 8.66 -2.17 35.96
N ASN A 10 9.44 -2.92 36.73
CA ASN A 10 10.01 -2.44 37.98
C ASN A 10 11.04 -1.32 37.75
N THR A 11 11.86 -1.42 36.71
CA THR A 11 12.85 -0.38 36.39
C THR A 11 12.15 0.90 35.94
N ALA A 12 11.10 0.81 35.11
CA ALA A 12 10.28 1.95 34.70
C ALA A 12 9.59 2.61 35.90
N LYS A 13 9.04 1.82 36.83
CA LYS A 13 8.36 2.31 38.03
C LYS A 13 9.32 2.97 39.05
N VAL A 14 10.51 2.39 39.22
CA VAL A 14 11.57 2.98 40.07
C VAL A 14 12.05 4.31 39.49
N ILE A 15 12.13 4.42 38.15
CA ILE A 15 12.45 5.68 37.49
C ILE A 15 11.30 6.68 37.73
N GLU A 16 10.04 6.28 37.45
CA GLU A 16 8.82 7.08 37.70
C GLU A 16 8.74 7.67 39.12
N ASP A 17 8.94 6.85 40.15
CA ASP A 17 8.86 7.29 41.54
C ASP A 17 10.03 8.22 41.93
N ARG A 18 11.21 8.05 41.32
CA ARG A 18 12.43 8.78 41.69
C ARG A 18 12.52 10.17 41.07
N PHE A 19 11.85 10.41 39.94
CA PHE A 19 11.85 11.72 39.28
C PHE A 19 10.51 12.46 39.37
N ARG A 20 9.49 11.89 40.03
CA ARG A 20 8.18 12.52 40.27
C ARG A 20 8.26 13.91 40.93
N PHE A 21 9.37 14.25 41.60
CA PHE A 21 9.56 15.50 42.35
C PHE A 21 10.57 16.49 41.74
N LEU A 22 11.17 16.19 40.58
CA LEU A 22 12.21 17.03 39.98
C LEU A 22 11.74 17.56 38.62
N VAL A 23 10.99 18.65 38.65
CA VAL A 23 10.65 19.42 37.43
C VAL A 23 11.89 20.20 37.02
N ASN A 24 12.67 19.64 36.10
CA ASN A 24 13.77 20.32 35.42
C ASN A 24 13.80 19.87 33.95
N GLU A 25 14.05 20.78 33.00
CA GLU A 25 13.88 20.53 31.55
C GLU A 25 14.66 19.30 31.05
N ASN A 26 15.88 19.08 31.55
CA ASN A 26 16.71 17.91 31.23
C ASN A 26 16.09 16.56 31.63
N ILE A 27 15.24 16.53 32.66
CA ILE A 27 14.55 15.30 33.10
C ILE A 27 13.32 15.07 32.22
N VAL A 28 12.60 16.14 31.82
CA VAL A 28 11.47 16.03 30.89
C VAL A 28 11.96 15.47 29.55
N GLU A 29 13.09 15.95 29.03
CA GLU A 29 13.72 15.39 27.82
C GLU A 29 14.12 13.92 27.98
N ALA A 30 14.72 13.55 29.13
CA ALA A 30 15.08 12.16 29.41
C ALA A 30 13.84 11.23 29.51
N TYR A 31 12.74 11.74 30.08
CA TYR A 31 11.46 11.03 30.16
C TYR A 31 10.79 10.86 28.79
N VAL A 32 10.82 11.91 27.97
CA VAL A 32 10.33 11.84 26.58
C VAL A 32 11.14 10.80 25.80
N GLY A 33 12.47 10.80 25.93
CA GLY A 33 13.34 9.80 25.29
C GLY A 33 13.11 8.36 25.77
N LEU A 34 12.81 8.15 27.06
CA LEU A 34 12.43 6.85 27.61
C LEU A 34 11.06 6.37 27.08
N ALA A 35 10.09 7.28 26.98
CA ALA A 35 8.77 6.98 26.44
C ALA A 35 8.84 6.65 24.93
N ASP A 36 9.66 7.40 24.18
CA ASP A 36 10.00 7.11 22.78
C ASP A 36 10.62 5.73 22.60
N LEU A 37 11.58 5.37 23.46
CA LEU A 37 12.22 4.06 23.42
C LEU A 37 11.22 2.91 23.69
N ILE A 38 10.35 3.08 24.68
CA ILE A 38 9.30 2.09 24.99
C ILE A 38 8.33 1.95 23.80
N TYR A 39 7.96 3.07 23.17
CA TYR A 39 7.09 3.09 22.00
C TYR A 39 7.71 2.34 20.81
N VAL A 40 8.98 2.59 20.50
CA VAL A 40 9.75 1.88 19.46
C VAL A 40 9.77 0.37 19.71
N LEU A 41 10.05 -0.04 20.95
CA LEU A 41 10.10 -1.45 21.33
C LEU A 41 8.74 -2.12 21.22
N ALA A 42 7.65 -1.44 21.56
CA ALA A 42 6.29 -1.94 21.42
C ALA A 42 5.91 -2.19 19.94
N ILE A 43 6.24 -1.25 19.04
CA ILE A 43 6.02 -1.42 17.59
C ILE A 43 6.86 -2.57 17.05
N ARG A 44 8.15 -2.63 17.41
CA ARG A 44 9.05 -3.71 16.98
C ARG A 44 8.55 -5.08 17.43
N LYS A 45 8.06 -5.19 18.67
CA LYS A 45 7.46 -6.43 19.18
C LYS A 45 6.22 -6.83 18.40
N LYS A 46 5.23 -5.93 18.25
CA LYS A 46 3.98 -6.22 17.53
C LYS A 46 4.25 -6.66 16.09
N TYR A 47 5.23 -6.03 15.44
CA TYR A 47 5.67 -6.42 14.11
C TYR A 47 6.30 -7.81 14.05
N ASN A 48 7.21 -8.15 14.97
CA ASN A 48 7.82 -9.47 15.01
C ASN A 48 6.80 -10.59 15.25
N GLU A 49 5.81 -10.36 16.11
CA GLU A 49 4.71 -11.31 16.36
C GLU A 49 3.85 -11.51 15.10
N LEU A 50 3.59 -10.43 14.38
CA LEU A 50 2.77 -10.45 13.19
C LEU A 50 3.52 -11.08 11.98
N ILE A 51 4.84 -10.84 11.83
CA ILE A 51 5.69 -11.55 10.84
C ILE A 51 5.66 -13.05 11.04
N THR A 52 5.72 -13.53 12.29
CA THR A 52 5.67 -14.97 12.57
C THR A 52 4.37 -15.64 12.13
N GLN A 53 3.32 -14.86 11.85
CA GLN A 53 2.03 -15.34 11.34
C GLN A 53 1.93 -15.30 9.80
N ASN A 54 2.99 -14.87 9.09
CA ASN A 54 3.11 -14.84 7.62
C ASN A 54 1.90 -14.21 6.90
N ASN A 55 1.34 -13.13 7.43
CA ASN A 55 0.14 -12.49 6.88
C ASN A 55 0.54 -11.14 6.23
N GLY A 56 0.22 -10.91 4.95
CA GLY A 56 0.50 -9.61 4.31
C GLY A 56 -0.26 -8.44 4.96
N PHE A 57 -1.34 -8.73 5.69
CA PHE A 57 -2.20 -7.79 6.44
C PHE A 57 -1.53 -7.16 7.67
N VAL A 58 -0.44 -7.76 8.12
CA VAL A 58 0.37 -7.36 9.30
C VAL A 58 0.83 -5.91 9.22
N TYR A 59 1.16 -5.48 8.02
CA TYR A 59 1.88 -4.23 7.83
C TYR A 59 0.98 -3.02 7.68
N TYR A 60 -0.27 -3.21 7.22
CA TYR A 60 -1.31 -2.20 7.25
C TYR A 60 -1.59 -1.75 8.70
N GLN A 61 -1.72 -2.72 9.61
CA GLN A 61 -1.99 -2.47 11.03
C GLN A 61 -0.83 -1.77 11.75
N VAL A 62 0.43 -2.01 11.34
CA VAL A 62 1.59 -1.30 11.89
C VAL A 62 1.69 0.12 11.32
N GLY A 63 1.35 0.31 10.05
CA GLY A 63 1.21 1.63 9.44
C GLY A 63 0.16 2.50 10.15
N ASP A 64 -0.95 1.90 10.57
CA ASP A 64 -1.99 2.59 11.35
C ASP A 64 -1.48 3.01 12.73
N VAL A 65 -0.69 2.18 13.41
CA VAL A 65 -0.08 2.53 14.71
C VAL A 65 0.86 3.74 14.58
N ILE A 66 1.65 3.78 13.50
CA ILE A 66 2.57 4.89 13.22
C ILE A 66 1.77 6.16 12.85
N LYS A 67 0.76 6.05 11.98
CA LYS A 67 -0.15 7.17 11.63
C LYS A 67 -0.84 7.74 12.87
N GLU A 68 -1.21 6.89 13.82
CA GLU A 68 -1.85 7.31 15.07
C GLU A 68 -0.88 8.10 15.97
N ALA A 69 0.40 7.75 16.04
CA ALA A 69 1.40 8.57 16.74
C ALA A 69 1.57 9.96 16.11
N PHE A 70 1.58 10.05 14.77
CA PHE A 70 1.60 11.34 14.08
C PHE A 70 0.33 12.16 14.37
N ARG A 71 -0.85 11.53 14.43
CA ARG A 71 -2.11 12.21 14.80
C ARG A 71 -2.10 12.75 16.22
N GLN A 72 -1.52 12.00 17.16
CA GLN A 72 -1.43 12.42 18.55
C GLN A 72 -0.29 13.41 18.80
N ASN A 73 0.52 13.70 17.77
CA ASN A 73 1.72 14.56 17.82
C ASN A 73 2.67 14.19 18.98
N LYS A 74 2.75 12.89 19.30
CA LYS A 74 3.59 12.32 20.35
C LYS A 74 4.52 11.29 19.72
N HIS A 75 5.77 11.26 20.19
CA HIS A 75 6.76 10.29 19.75
C HIS A 75 7.07 10.33 18.25
N VAL A 76 6.95 11.52 17.65
CA VAL A 76 7.05 11.73 16.18
C VAL A 76 8.44 11.36 15.66
N GLU A 77 9.51 11.68 16.40
CA GLU A 77 10.88 11.32 16.02
C GLU A 77 11.11 9.81 16.09
N ALA A 78 10.65 9.17 17.16
CA ALA A 78 10.74 7.74 17.36
C ALA A 78 9.90 6.96 16.32
N ALA A 79 8.73 7.48 15.97
CA ALA A 79 7.89 6.96 14.90
C ALA A 79 8.58 7.10 13.53
N ASN A 80 9.24 8.23 13.26
CA ASN A 80 10.02 8.47 12.05
C ASN A 80 11.21 7.51 11.93
N GLU A 81 11.94 7.25 13.02
CA GLU A 81 13.06 6.30 13.09
C GLU A 81 12.61 4.88 12.71
N VAL A 82 11.57 4.37 13.38
CA VAL A 82 11.00 3.04 13.08
C VAL A 82 10.51 2.98 11.65
N PHE A 83 9.89 4.06 11.18
CA PHE A 83 9.40 4.14 9.82
C PHE A 83 10.55 4.09 8.79
N LYS A 84 11.68 4.77 9.02
CA LYS A 84 12.88 4.68 8.15
C LYS A 84 13.48 3.26 8.13
N GLU A 85 13.64 2.64 9.30
CA GLU A 85 14.13 1.26 9.41
C GLU A 85 13.24 0.29 8.61
N ARG A 86 11.91 0.49 8.68
CA ARG A 86 10.94 -0.29 7.93
C ARG A 86 11.08 -0.14 6.43
N ILE A 87 11.25 1.07 5.91
CA ILE A 87 11.51 1.28 4.48
C ILE A 87 12.75 0.49 4.05
N GLY A 88 13.83 0.52 4.83
CA GLY A 88 15.04 -0.27 4.53
C GLY A 88 14.80 -1.79 4.50
N LEU A 89 13.95 -2.33 5.39
CA LEU A 89 13.56 -3.75 5.34
C LEU A 89 12.74 -4.09 4.10
N TYR A 90 11.84 -3.19 3.69
CA TYR A 90 11.08 -3.35 2.45
C TYR A 90 11.98 -3.29 1.22
N GLU A 91 12.98 -2.42 1.20
CA GLU A 91 13.96 -2.37 0.11
C GLU A 91 14.75 -3.69 0.01
N GLN A 92 15.13 -4.29 1.15
CA GLN A 92 15.76 -5.60 1.17
C GLN A 92 14.84 -6.74 0.71
N ALA A 93 13.56 -6.70 1.08
CA ALA A 93 12.58 -7.69 0.63
C ALA A 93 12.23 -7.51 -0.86
N ALA A 94 12.14 -6.27 -1.33
CA ALA A 94 11.98 -5.91 -2.74
C ALA A 94 13.17 -6.39 -3.58
N ALA A 95 14.41 -6.26 -3.07
CA ALA A 95 15.60 -6.82 -3.71
C ALA A 95 15.58 -8.35 -3.84
N LYS A 96 14.71 -9.03 -3.08
CA LYS A 96 14.44 -10.47 -3.18
C LYS A 96 13.15 -10.78 -3.96
N ASN A 97 12.64 -9.81 -4.74
CA ASN A 97 11.42 -9.94 -5.55
C ASN A 97 10.14 -10.22 -4.74
N SER A 98 10.04 -9.78 -3.48
CA SER A 98 8.75 -9.82 -2.77
C SER A 98 7.78 -8.82 -3.39
N ILE A 99 6.70 -9.34 -3.97
CA ILE A 99 5.65 -8.54 -4.61
C ILE A 99 5.00 -7.61 -3.58
N GLU A 100 4.77 -8.09 -2.36
CA GLU A 100 4.16 -7.33 -1.27
C GLU A 100 5.03 -6.13 -0.87
N ALA A 101 6.35 -6.34 -0.79
CA ALA A 101 7.30 -5.27 -0.49
C ALA A 101 7.36 -4.21 -1.60
N LEU A 102 7.39 -4.67 -2.85
CA LEU A 102 7.38 -3.79 -4.03
C LEU A 102 6.09 -2.96 -4.10
N LEU A 103 4.92 -3.56 -3.89
CA LEU A 103 3.64 -2.85 -3.83
C LEU A 103 3.61 -1.82 -2.69
N PHE A 104 4.13 -2.18 -1.51
CA PHE A 104 4.20 -1.26 -0.39
C PHE A 104 5.07 -0.05 -0.70
N LEU A 105 6.28 -0.26 -1.24
CA LEU A 105 7.19 0.82 -1.60
C LEU A 105 6.61 1.69 -2.72
N GLY A 106 5.96 1.08 -3.72
CA GLY A 106 5.22 1.79 -4.76
C GLY A 106 4.21 2.76 -4.17
N THR A 107 3.33 2.25 -3.29
CA THR A 107 2.30 3.05 -2.61
C THR A 107 2.89 4.12 -1.72
N TYR A 108 3.94 3.79 -0.98
CA TYR A 108 4.65 4.72 -0.11
C TYR A 108 5.21 5.93 -0.87
N TYR A 109 5.90 5.70 -2.00
CA TYR A 109 6.44 6.78 -2.81
C TYR A 109 5.35 7.54 -3.58
N ARG A 110 4.27 6.87 -4.00
CA ARG A 110 3.09 7.48 -4.63
C ARG A 110 2.42 8.49 -3.69
N ASP A 111 2.21 8.11 -2.42
CA ASP A 111 1.58 8.97 -1.41
C ASP A 111 2.45 10.21 -1.09
N ARG A 112 3.78 10.08 -1.23
CA ARG A 112 4.73 11.19 -1.16
C ARG A 112 4.92 11.97 -2.46
N LYS A 113 4.17 11.61 -3.51
CA LYS A 113 4.25 12.20 -4.85
C LYS A 113 5.60 12.02 -5.55
N ASP A 114 6.40 11.05 -5.12
CA ASP A 114 7.59 10.59 -5.84
C ASP A 114 7.17 9.52 -6.86
N TYR A 115 6.55 9.97 -7.94
CA TYR A 115 5.96 9.10 -8.95
C TYR A 115 7.00 8.28 -9.72
N VAL A 116 8.23 8.79 -9.84
CA VAL A 116 9.33 8.08 -10.52
C VAL A 116 9.71 6.83 -9.73
N LYS A 117 9.93 6.96 -8.40
CA LYS A 117 10.19 5.78 -7.56
C LYS A 117 8.98 4.87 -7.46
N ALA A 118 7.79 5.43 -7.30
CA ALA A 118 6.57 4.65 -7.22
C ALA A 118 6.40 3.74 -8.44
N ARG A 119 6.52 4.33 -9.64
CA ARG A 119 6.45 3.62 -10.91
C ARG A 119 7.51 2.53 -11.00
N GLY A 120 8.77 2.81 -10.64
CA GLY A 120 9.84 1.82 -10.68
C GLY A 120 9.58 0.59 -9.79
N TYR A 121 8.96 0.77 -8.62
CA TYR A 121 8.58 -0.36 -7.75
C TYR A 121 7.37 -1.13 -8.28
N TYR A 122 6.35 -0.42 -8.79
CA TYR A 122 5.20 -1.07 -9.40
C TYR A 122 5.58 -1.83 -10.67
N GLU A 123 6.47 -1.30 -11.52
CA GLU A 123 6.94 -2.01 -12.72
C GLU A 123 7.65 -3.31 -12.37
N GLN A 124 8.49 -3.31 -11.34
CA GLN A 124 9.11 -4.52 -10.81
C GLN A 124 8.05 -5.54 -10.34
N ALA A 125 7.06 -5.11 -9.55
CA ALA A 125 5.98 -5.99 -9.11
C ALA A 125 5.13 -6.52 -10.28
N ALA A 126 4.84 -5.68 -11.26
CA ALA A 126 4.06 -6.05 -12.44
C ALA A 126 4.84 -7.00 -13.37
N ASN A 127 6.17 -6.92 -13.40
CA ASN A 127 7.04 -7.88 -14.09
C ASN A 127 7.06 -9.26 -13.40
N LEU A 128 6.71 -9.30 -12.11
CA LEU A 128 6.46 -10.52 -11.34
C LEU A 128 4.99 -10.97 -11.40
N ASN A 129 4.21 -10.48 -12.38
CA ASN A 129 2.79 -10.77 -12.57
C ASN A 129 1.86 -10.28 -11.45
N SER A 130 2.22 -9.21 -10.74
CA SER A 130 1.28 -8.53 -9.85
C SER A 130 0.22 -7.78 -10.65
N ALA A 131 -1.03 -8.26 -10.56
CA ALA A 131 -2.19 -7.63 -11.18
C ALA A 131 -2.46 -6.24 -10.57
N GLU A 132 -2.29 -6.12 -9.24
CA GLU A 132 -2.42 -4.87 -8.48
C GLU A 132 -1.43 -3.82 -8.96
N ALA A 133 -0.16 -4.18 -9.14
CA ALA A 133 0.87 -3.23 -9.55
C ALA A 133 0.62 -2.70 -10.97
N ALA A 134 0.20 -3.59 -11.89
CA ALA A 134 -0.18 -3.18 -13.23
C ALA A 134 -1.37 -2.20 -13.22
N PHE A 135 -2.37 -2.44 -12.35
CA PHE A 135 -3.48 -1.52 -12.17
C PHE A 135 -3.03 -0.17 -11.60
N GLU A 136 -2.16 -0.16 -10.58
CA GLU A 136 -1.64 1.07 -9.97
C GLU A 136 -0.82 1.92 -10.96
N ILE A 137 -0.04 1.31 -11.86
CA ILE A 137 0.64 2.04 -12.93
C ILE A 137 -0.37 2.73 -13.85
N ALA A 138 -1.43 2.03 -14.26
CA ALA A 138 -2.47 2.64 -15.09
C ALA A 138 -3.15 3.82 -14.39
N MET A 139 -3.47 3.68 -13.09
CA MET A 139 -4.08 4.75 -12.29
C MET A 139 -3.14 5.94 -12.06
N MET A 140 -1.82 5.72 -12.12
CA MET A 140 -0.83 6.79 -12.04
C MET A 140 -0.65 7.56 -13.34
N LEU A 141 -0.75 6.88 -14.49
CA LEU A 141 -0.54 7.48 -15.81
C LEU A 141 -1.62 8.50 -16.13
N ASP A 142 -2.87 8.18 -15.82
CA ASP A 142 -3.97 9.11 -16.03
C ASP A 142 -5.14 8.80 -15.08
N LYS A 143 -5.38 9.71 -14.13
CA LYS A 143 -6.54 9.61 -13.22
C LYS A 143 -7.83 10.02 -13.90
N ASP A 144 -7.74 10.92 -14.88
CA ASP A 144 -8.87 11.39 -15.66
C ASP A 144 -9.27 10.33 -16.70
N PHE A 145 -8.34 9.46 -17.12
CA PHE A 145 -8.62 8.27 -17.93
C PHE A 145 -9.66 7.34 -17.29
N TYR A 146 -9.60 7.08 -15.98
CA TYR A 146 -10.62 6.26 -15.33
C TYR A 146 -12.00 6.89 -15.51
N LEU A 147 -12.09 8.22 -15.42
CA LEU A 147 -13.32 8.96 -15.65
C LEU A 147 -13.74 8.87 -17.13
N ILE A 148 -12.83 9.05 -18.08
CA ILE A 148 -13.09 8.96 -19.53
C ILE A 148 -13.58 7.55 -19.92
N ALA A 149 -12.88 6.51 -19.47
CA ALA A 149 -13.21 5.12 -19.74
C ALA A 149 -14.52 4.69 -19.07
N SER A 150 -14.81 5.14 -17.84
CA SER A 150 -16.04 4.75 -17.12
C SER A 150 -17.28 5.55 -17.51
N SER A 151 -17.12 6.75 -18.08
CA SER A 151 -18.24 7.62 -18.49
C SER A 151 -18.65 7.46 -19.96
N GLY A 152 -17.86 6.75 -20.77
CA GLY A 152 -18.13 6.56 -22.19
C GLY A 152 -17.87 7.81 -23.04
N PHE A 153 -17.23 8.84 -22.50
CA PHE A 153 -16.82 10.04 -23.24
C PHE A 153 -15.54 9.77 -24.06
N GLY A 154 -15.61 8.83 -25.01
CA GLY A 154 -14.56 8.62 -26.03
C GLY A 154 -14.45 9.77 -27.05
N HIS A 155 -14.91 10.97 -26.71
CA HIS A 155 -15.11 12.12 -27.61
C HIS A 155 -14.34 13.38 -27.17
N LEU A 156 -13.50 13.30 -26.14
CA LEU A 156 -12.56 14.38 -25.87
C LEU A 156 -11.54 14.41 -27.01
N GLU A 157 -11.37 15.56 -27.65
CA GLU A 157 -10.28 15.80 -28.60
C GLU A 157 -8.95 15.75 -27.83
N LEU A 158 -8.43 14.53 -27.67
CA LEU A 158 -7.13 14.29 -27.07
C LEU A 158 -6.04 14.72 -28.05
N THR A 159 -5.03 15.41 -27.55
CA THR A 159 -3.76 15.60 -28.23
C THR A 159 -3.08 14.25 -28.50
N GLU A 160 -2.15 14.20 -29.45
CA GLU A 160 -1.40 12.96 -29.73
C GLU A 160 -0.59 12.48 -28.50
N GLU A 161 -0.11 13.40 -27.66
CA GLU A 161 0.59 13.07 -26.42
C GLU A 161 -0.36 12.41 -25.41
N GLU A 162 -1.57 12.94 -25.24
CA GLU A 162 -2.59 12.34 -24.36
C GLU A 162 -3.05 10.97 -24.87
N LYS A 163 -3.21 10.81 -26.20
CA LYS A 163 -3.53 9.49 -26.79
C LYS A 163 -2.47 8.44 -26.47
N GLN A 164 -1.19 8.83 -26.49
CA GLN A 164 -0.09 7.92 -26.17
C GLN A 164 -0.13 7.48 -24.70
N VAL A 165 -0.39 8.43 -23.79
CA VAL A 165 -0.54 8.13 -22.34
C VAL A 165 -1.74 7.23 -22.10
N VAL A 166 -2.87 7.52 -22.74
CA VAL A 166 -4.10 6.72 -22.66
C VAL A 166 -3.89 5.30 -23.20
N ALA A 167 -3.19 5.15 -24.34
CA ALA A 167 -2.85 3.84 -24.88
C ALA A 167 -1.94 3.03 -23.93
N GLU A 168 -0.97 3.69 -23.30
CA GLU A 168 -0.12 3.05 -22.29
C GLU A 168 -0.95 2.60 -21.08
N ALA A 169 -1.81 3.45 -20.54
CA ALA A 169 -2.69 3.11 -19.40
C ALA A 169 -3.60 1.92 -19.72
N VAL A 170 -4.21 1.88 -20.91
CA VAL A 170 -5.04 0.74 -21.36
C VAL A 170 -4.20 -0.53 -21.48
N SER A 171 -2.95 -0.45 -21.95
CA SER A 171 -2.08 -1.64 -22.03
C SER A 171 -1.80 -2.24 -20.65
N TRP A 172 -1.59 -1.41 -19.63
CA TRP A 172 -1.41 -1.82 -18.24
C TRP A 172 -2.69 -2.39 -17.63
N LEU A 173 -3.86 -1.80 -17.93
CA LEU A 173 -5.16 -2.34 -17.52
C LEU A 173 -5.45 -3.69 -18.15
N LEU A 174 -5.16 -3.87 -19.44
CA LEU A 174 -5.27 -5.17 -20.11
C LEU A 174 -4.37 -6.21 -19.45
N LYS A 175 -3.15 -5.83 -19.06
CA LYS A 175 -2.25 -6.72 -18.29
C LYS A 175 -2.87 -7.09 -16.93
N ALA A 176 -3.36 -6.11 -16.18
CA ALA A 176 -4.00 -6.35 -14.88
C ALA A 176 -5.26 -7.21 -15.00
N ALA A 177 -6.11 -6.96 -16.01
CA ALA A 177 -7.33 -7.71 -16.28
C ALA A 177 -7.04 -9.17 -16.65
N ARG A 178 -6.02 -9.42 -17.49
CA ARG A 178 -5.56 -10.80 -17.81
C ARG A 178 -5.06 -11.55 -16.59
N LEU A 179 -4.56 -10.84 -15.58
CA LEU A 179 -4.10 -11.41 -14.31
C LEU A 179 -5.21 -11.53 -13.25
N GLY A 180 -6.46 -11.22 -13.58
CA GLY A 180 -7.59 -11.39 -12.65
C GLY A 180 -8.00 -10.13 -11.87
N HIS A 181 -7.42 -8.96 -12.17
CA HIS A 181 -7.76 -7.75 -11.43
C HIS A 181 -9.17 -7.24 -11.78
N LYS A 182 -10.09 -7.33 -10.82
CA LYS A 182 -11.53 -7.07 -11.01
C LYS A 182 -11.84 -5.67 -11.52
N LEU A 183 -11.30 -4.64 -10.89
CA LEU A 183 -11.52 -3.26 -11.33
C LEU A 183 -10.90 -3.01 -12.72
N ALA A 184 -9.82 -3.72 -13.07
CA ALA A 184 -9.21 -3.57 -14.39
C ALA A 184 -10.09 -4.23 -15.46
N MET A 185 -10.67 -5.40 -15.18
CA MET A 185 -11.64 -6.05 -16.07
C MET A 185 -12.82 -5.13 -16.36
N TYR A 186 -13.40 -4.53 -15.32
CA TYR A 186 -14.50 -3.58 -15.47
C TYR A 186 -14.14 -2.41 -16.41
N VAL A 187 -12.97 -1.79 -16.21
CA VAL A 187 -12.52 -0.68 -17.06
C VAL A 187 -12.23 -1.13 -18.49
N VAL A 188 -11.62 -2.31 -18.68
CA VAL A 188 -11.33 -2.90 -20.00
C VAL A 188 -12.59 -3.17 -20.80
N VAL A 189 -13.67 -3.66 -20.16
CA VAL A 189 -14.98 -3.83 -20.81
C VAL A 189 -15.44 -2.51 -21.42
N HIS A 190 -15.35 -1.41 -20.68
CA HIS A 190 -15.73 -0.09 -21.19
C HIS A 190 -14.78 0.40 -22.29
N CYS A 191 -13.48 0.15 -22.19
CA CYS A 191 -12.53 0.49 -23.26
C CYS A 191 -12.93 -0.14 -24.59
N TYR A 192 -13.28 -1.44 -24.61
CA TYR A 192 -13.75 -2.12 -25.82
C TYR A 192 -15.16 -1.68 -26.26
N ARG A 193 -16.07 -1.34 -25.34
CA ARG A 193 -17.42 -0.84 -25.68
C ARG A 193 -17.37 0.51 -26.39
N PHE A 194 -16.48 1.40 -25.95
CA PHE A 194 -16.42 2.78 -26.44
C PHE A 194 -15.27 3.03 -27.42
N GLY A 195 -14.36 2.08 -27.63
CA GLY A 195 -13.22 2.22 -28.52
C GLY A 195 -12.15 3.18 -27.98
N VAL A 196 -11.94 3.19 -26.66
CA VAL A 196 -10.96 4.09 -26.01
C VAL A 196 -9.59 3.43 -26.04
N ALA A 197 -8.67 3.96 -26.86
CA ALA A 197 -7.31 3.44 -27.10
C ALA A 197 -7.22 2.01 -27.66
N VAL A 198 -8.36 1.32 -27.80
CA VAL A 198 -8.52 0.02 -28.46
C VAL A 198 -9.60 0.15 -29.52
N GLU A 199 -9.56 -0.72 -30.52
CA GLU A 199 -10.65 -0.80 -31.49
C GLU A 199 -11.95 -1.21 -30.79
N LYS A 200 -13.06 -0.55 -31.13
CA LYS A 200 -14.36 -0.86 -30.56
C LYS A 200 -14.73 -2.29 -30.95
N ASP A 201 -14.95 -3.15 -29.96
CA ASP A 201 -15.39 -4.54 -30.14
C ASP A 201 -16.40 -4.92 -29.06
N GLU A 202 -17.68 -4.88 -29.43
CA GLU A 202 -18.79 -5.21 -28.53
C GLU A 202 -18.78 -6.67 -28.11
N LYS A 203 -18.35 -7.60 -28.98
CA LYS A 203 -18.31 -9.03 -28.66
C LYS A 203 -17.22 -9.33 -27.66
N LEU A 204 -16.05 -8.71 -27.83
CA LEU A 204 -14.94 -8.87 -26.89
C LEU A 204 -15.29 -8.24 -25.54
N ALA A 205 -15.98 -7.09 -25.53
CA ALA A 205 -16.48 -6.48 -24.30
C ALA A 205 -17.50 -7.36 -23.56
N GLU A 206 -18.43 -7.99 -24.29
CA GLU A 206 -19.39 -8.95 -23.72
C GLU A 206 -18.68 -10.17 -23.14
N TRP A 207 -17.67 -10.69 -23.84
CA TRP A 207 -16.86 -11.81 -23.35
C TRP A 207 -16.13 -11.47 -22.05
N TRP A 208 -15.49 -10.29 -21.97
CA TRP A 208 -14.86 -9.82 -20.73
C TRP A 208 -15.86 -9.61 -19.59
N SER A 209 -17.08 -9.14 -19.90
CA SER A 209 -18.15 -8.97 -18.90
C SER A 209 -18.58 -10.30 -18.29
N GLN A 210 -18.69 -11.35 -19.11
CA GLN A 210 -19.02 -12.71 -18.63
C GLN A 210 -17.92 -13.25 -17.71
N ILE A 211 -16.65 -13.01 -18.03
CA ILE A 211 -15.53 -13.41 -17.17
C ILE A 211 -15.60 -12.71 -15.82
N GLU A 212 -15.86 -11.40 -15.80
CA GLU A 212 -16.01 -10.64 -14.56
C GLU A 212 -17.14 -11.21 -13.68
N GLU A 213 -18.30 -11.52 -14.27
CA GLU A 213 -19.46 -12.09 -13.57
C GLU A 213 -19.14 -13.47 -12.96
N ILE A 214 -18.44 -14.33 -13.71
CA ILE A 214 -17.98 -15.63 -13.23
C ILE A 214 -16.97 -15.47 -12.07
N CYS A 215 -16.02 -14.54 -12.20
CA CYS A 215 -15.04 -14.27 -11.14
C CYS A 215 -15.67 -13.63 -9.88
N ASN A 216 -16.79 -12.92 -10.01
CA ASN A 216 -17.53 -12.34 -8.89
C ASN A 216 -18.38 -13.40 -8.17
N SER A 217 -19.15 -14.19 -8.92
CA SER A 217 -19.96 -15.27 -8.36
C SER A 217 -19.12 -16.34 -7.63
N ALA A 218 -17.98 -16.75 -8.20
CA ALA A 218 -17.06 -17.69 -7.55
C ALA A 218 -16.47 -17.15 -6.23
N LEU A 219 -16.23 -15.84 -6.13
CA LEU A 219 -15.73 -15.22 -4.91
C LEU A 219 -16.81 -15.12 -3.82
N ASP A 220 -18.05 -14.83 -4.22
CA ASP A 220 -19.19 -14.75 -3.30
C ASP A 220 -19.54 -16.13 -2.74
N GLU A 221 -19.40 -17.19 -3.55
CA GLU A 221 -19.55 -18.57 -3.09
C GLU A 221 -18.44 -18.96 -2.10
N TYR A 222 -17.18 -18.63 -2.41
CA TYR A 222 -16.05 -18.87 -1.50
C TYR A 222 -16.26 -18.17 -0.14
N LYS A 223 -16.68 -16.90 -0.12
CA LYS A 223 -16.97 -16.14 1.11
C LYS A 223 -18.13 -16.70 1.92
N ARG A 224 -19.07 -17.43 1.30
CA ARG A 224 -20.17 -18.11 2.01
C ARG A 224 -19.73 -19.43 2.65
N THR A 225 -18.63 -20.00 2.20
CA THR A 225 -18.10 -21.29 2.69
C THR A 225 -17.05 -21.18 3.80
N ILE A 226 -16.66 -19.96 4.21
CA ILE A 226 -15.76 -19.65 5.33
C ILE A 226 -16.54 -18.93 6.42
#